data_AF-A0A939US12-F1
#
_entry.id   AF-A0A939US12-F1
#
_cell.length_a   1.000
_cell.length_b   1.000
_cell.length_c   1.000
_cell.angle_alpha   90.00
_cell.angle_beta   90.00
_cell.angle_gamma   90.00
#
_symmetry.space_group_name_H-M   'P 1'
#
loop_
_entity.id
_entity.type
_entity.pdbx_description
1 polymer ?
#
loop_
_entity_poly.entity_id
_entity_poly.type
_entity_poly.pdbx_seq_one_letter_code
_entity_poly.pdbx_strand_id
1 'polypeptide(L)' 'MENFAFIIHPITAKKDIARKFPAANLLPESFLELVMRNMKPVDVSHITGIRSKDGTEAEGWFIGCLLSSKQF' A
#
# COMPACT_ATOMS: atom_id res chain seq x y z
N MET A 1 22.90 -3.33 -7.96
CA MET A 1 21.63 -2.63 -7.66
C MET A 1 20.58 -3.71 -7.56
N GLU A 2 20.24 -4.10 -6.34
CA GLU A 2 19.23 -5.13 -6.08
C GLU A 2 17.84 -4.50 -6.09
N ASN A 3 16.89 -5.16 -6.75
CA ASN A 3 15.52 -4.68 -6.83
C ASN A 3 14.61 -5.51 -5.92
N PHE A 4 13.76 -4.85 -5.16
CA PHE A 4 12.75 -5.52 -4.34
C PHE A 4 11.37 -4.90 -4.49
N ALA A 5 10.34 -5.64 -4.07
CA ALA A 5 8.99 -5.11 -3.95
C ALA A 5 8.30 -5.72 -2.73
N PHE A 6 7.55 -4.89 -2.01
CA PHE A 6 6.64 -5.33 -0.95
C PHE A 6 5.21 -5.06 -1.38
N ILE A 7 4.40 -6.12 -1.42
CA ILE A 7 2.96 -6.01 -1.60
C ILE A 7 2.34 -5.89 -0.21
N ILE A 8 1.69 -4.76 0.06
CA ILE A 8 1.08 -4.45 1.34
C ILE A 8 -0.43 -4.31 1.20
N HIS A 9 -1.16 -4.62 2.25
CA HIS A 9 -2.61 -4.44 2.30
C HIS A 9 -3.01 -3.69 3.57
N PRO A 10 -4.10 -2.92 3.55
CA PRO A 10 -4.59 -2.23 4.74
C PRO A 10 -5.06 -3.25 5.80
N ILE A 11 -4.67 -3.01 7.06
CA ILE A 11 -5.16 -3.77 8.22
C ILE A 11 -6.55 -3.26 8.59
N THR A 12 -6.72 -1.94 8.58
CA THR A 12 -8.02 -1.28 8.75
C THR A 12 -8.30 -0.44 7.52
N ALA A 13 -9.30 -0.83 6.72
CA ALA A 13 -9.67 -0.17 5.47
C ALA A 13 -9.73 1.35 5.64
N LYS A 14 -10.55 1.82 6.58
CA LYS A 14 -10.77 3.26 6.77
C LYS A 14 -9.50 4.00 7.17
N LYS A 15 -8.79 3.54 8.21
CA LYS A 15 -7.61 4.23 8.75
C LYS A 15 -6.44 4.23 7.76
N ASP A 16 -6.20 3.10 7.09
CA ASP A 16 -5.02 2.91 6.26
C ASP A 16 -5.19 3.52 4.88
N ILE A 17 -6.38 3.41 4.29
CA ILE A 17 -6.69 4.06 3.01
C ILE A 17 -6.76 5.57 3.18
N ALA A 18 -7.30 6.07 4.30
CA ALA A 18 -7.38 7.52 4.56
C ALA A 18 -6.01 8.21 4.66
N ARG A 19 -4.92 7.47 4.96
CA ARG A 19 -3.55 8.02 4.94
C ARG A 19 -3.12 8.46 3.54
N LYS A 20 -3.57 7.76 2.50
CA LYS A 20 -3.27 8.07 1.08
C LYS A 20 -4.41 8.86 0.42
N PHE A 21 -5.65 8.59 0.79
CA PHE A 21 -6.86 9.19 0.24
C PHE A 21 -7.73 9.79 1.35
N PRO A 22 -7.53 11.05 1.75
CA PRO A 22 -8.27 11.65 2.87
C PRO A 22 -9.80 11.60 2.73
N ALA A 23 -10.30 11.60 1.50
CA ALA A 23 -11.73 11.44 1.19
C ALA A 23 -12.34 10.12 1.70
N ALA A 24 -11.53 9.08 1.92
CA ALA A 24 -11.98 7.81 2.47
C ALA A 24 -12.59 7.94 3.88
N ASN A 25 -12.28 9.01 4.62
CA ASN A 25 -12.88 9.27 5.93
C ASN A 25 -14.36 9.64 5.86
N LEU A 26 -14.82 10.17 4.72
CA LEU A 26 -16.20 10.59 4.50
C LEU A 26 -17.12 9.41 4.15
N LEU A 27 -16.55 8.27 3.73
CA LEU A 27 -17.31 7.10 3.31
C LEU A 27 -17.49 6.11 4.48
N PRO A 28 -18.65 5.43 4.55
CA PRO A 28 -18.81 4.25 5.40
C PRO A 28 -17.81 3.16 5.02
N GLU A 29 -17.30 2.41 6.01
CA GLU A 29 -16.26 1.40 5.81
C GLU A 29 -16.67 0.32 4.79
N SER A 30 -17.92 -0.16 4.84
CA SER A 30 -18.44 -1.16 3.89
C SER A 30 -18.48 -0.66 2.44
N PHE A 31 -18.76 0.63 2.23
CA PHE A 31 -18.74 1.21 0.88
C PHE A 31 -17.31 1.41 0.38
N LEU A 32 -16.42 1.85 1.28
CA LEU A 32 -15.00 1.96 0.98
C LEU A 32 -14.41 0.59 0.56
N GLU A 33 -14.72 -0.47 1.31
CA GLU A 33 -14.31 -1.84 0.99
C GLU A 33 -14.84 -2.31 -0.37
N LEU A 34 -16.10 -2.02 -0.69
CA LEU A 34 -16.70 -2.36 -2.00
C LEU A 34 -15.99 -1.67 -3.17
N VAL A 35 -15.69 -0.37 -3.03
CA VAL A 35 -14.97 0.41 -4.05
C VAL A 35 -13.54 -0.12 -4.21
N MET A 36 -12.85 -0.33 -3.10
CA MET A 36 -11.45 -0.78 -3.07
C MET A 36 -11.28 -2.18 -3.67
N ARG A 37 -12.28 -3.05 -3.53
CA ARG A 37 -12.27 -4.40 -4.12
C ARG A 37 -12.09 -4.40 -5.65
N ASN A 38 -12.54 -3.34 -6.32
CA ASN A 38 -12.47 -3.21 -7.78
C ASN A 38 -11.32 -2.31 -8.24
N MET A 39 -10.53 -1.76 -7.30
CA MET A 39 -9.40 -0.92 -7.64
C MET A 39 -8.17 -1.75 -8.00
N LYS A 40 -7.37 -1.21 -8.93
CA LYS A 40 -6.07 -1.78 -9.27
C LYS A 40 -5.08 -1.56 -8.12
N PRO A 41 -4.02 -2.40 -8.00
CA PRO A 41 -2.92 -2.13 -7.09
C PRO A 41 -2.33 -0.74 -7.31
N VAL A 42 -1.95 -0.07 -6.23
CA VAL A 42 -1.45 1.32 -6.25
C VAL A 42 0.02 1.35 -5.89
N ASP A 43 0.82 2.11 -6.63
CA ASP A 43 2.18 2.45 -6.20
C ASP A 43 2.11 3.38 -4.98
N VAL A 44 2.53 2.84 -3.84
CA VAL A 44 2.49 3.56 -2.57
C VAL A 44 3.72 4.43 -2.43
N SER A 45 4.91 3.90 -2.71
CA SER A 45 6.18 4.59 -2.60
C SER A 45 7.28 3.85 -3.36
N HIS A 46 8.12 4.62 -4.05
CA HIS A 46 9.43 4.16 -4.49
C HIS A 46 10.45 4.41 -3.37
N ILE A 47 11.23 3.38 -3.04
CA ILE A 47 12.23 3.38 -1.97
C ILE A 47 13.61 3.34 -2.62
N THR A 48 14.41 4.37 -2.36
CA THR A 48 15.75 4.54 -2.94
C THR A 48 16.79 4.80 -1.85
N GLY A 49 18.07 4.68 -2.19
CA GLY A 49 19.17 5.04 -1.28
C GLY A 49 19.46 4.01 -0.19
N ILE A 50 18.99 2.77 -0.36
CA ILE A 50 19.37 1.67 0.53
C ILE A 50 20.78 1.23 0.17
N ARG A 51 21.67 1.21 1.16
CA ARG A 51 23.05 0.74 1.01
C ARG A 51 23.44 -0.15 2.20
N SER A 52 23.97 -1.32 1.89
CA SER A 52 24.49 -2.28 2.85
C SER A 52 25.95 -1.96 3.23
N LYS A 53 26.44 -2.57 4.32
CA LYS A 53 27.79 -2.36 4.86
C LYS A 53 28.89 -2.84 3.90
N ASP A 54 28.58 -3.82 3.07
CA ASP A 54 29.44 -4.34 2.01
C ASP A 54 29.43 -3.49 0.72
N GLY A 55 28.64 -2.41 0.70
CA GLY A 55 28.51 -1.52 -0.44
C GLY A 55 27.41 -1.89 -1.43
N THR A 56 26.68 -2.99 -1.20
CA THR A 56 25.54 -3.38 -2.05
C THR A 56 24.41 -2.36 -1.93
N GLU A 57 23.90 -1.87 -3.06
CA GLU A 57 22.79 -0.92 -3.13
C GLU A 57 21.49 -1.60 -3.55
N ALA A 58 20.37 -1.10 -3.03
CA ALA A 58 19.04 -1.59 -3.37
C ALA A 58 18.04 -0.45 -3.58
N GLU A 59 17.06 -0.70 -4.43
CA GLU A 59 15.85 0.11 -4.60
C GLU A 59 14.63 -0.79 -4.75
N GLY A 60 13.45 -0.24 -4.49
CA GLY A 60 12.25 -1.07 -4.54
C GLY A 60 10.95 -0.32 -4.34
N TRP A 61 9.83 -1.03 -4.50
CA TRP A 61 8.50 -0.46 -4.47
C TRP A 61 7.65 -1.03 -3.35
N PHE A 62 6.87 -0.16 -2.71
CA PHE A 62 5.74 -0.57 -1.89
C PHE A 62 4.48 -0.49 -2.76
N ILE A 63 3.85 -1.63 -3.00
CA ILE A 63 2.67 -1.77 -3.84
C ILE A 63 1.47 -2.09 -2.94
N GLY A 64 0.48 -1.23 -2.93
CA GLY A 64 -0.73 -1.38 -2.13
C GLY A 64 -1.78 -2.21 -2.85
N CYS A 65 -2.06 -3.42 -2.35
CA CYS A 65 -3.27 -4.15 -2.67
C CYS A 65 -4.37 -3.67 -1.72
N LEU A 66 -5.40 -3.01 -2.25
CA LEU A 66 -6.36 -2.26 -1.45
C LEU A 66 -7.42 -3.12 -0.74
N LEU A 67 -7.14 -4.43 -0.56
CA LEU A 67 -8.02 -5.35 0.12
C LEU A 67 -7.81 -5.29 1.64
N SER A 68 -8.87 -5.06 2.41
CA SER A 68 -8.79 -5.08 3.87
C SER A 68 -8.77 -6.51 4.41
N SER A 69 -8.24 -6.69 5.63
CA SER A 69 -8.24 -8.00 6.30
C SER A 69 -9.64 -8.59 6.55
N LYS A 70 -10.72 -7.81 6.41
CA LYS A 70 -12.11 -8.24 6.63
C LYS A 70 -12.81 -8.73 5.36
N GLN A 71 -12.15 -8.67 4.21
CA GLN A 71 -12.74 -9.05 2.92
C GLN A 71 -12.61 -10.55 2.59
N PHE A 72 -12.27 -11.37 3.60
CA PHE A 72 -12.18 -12.83 3.55
C PHE A 72 -12.97 -13.48 4.68
#